data_AF-A0A7J6U828-F1
#
_entry.id   AF-A0A7J6U828-F1
#
_cell.length_a   1.000
_cell.length_b   1.000
_cell.length_c   1.000
_cell.angle_alpha   90.00
_cell.angle_beta   90.00
_cell.angle_gamma   90.00
#
_symmetry.space_group_name_H-M   'P 1'
#
loop_
_entity.id
_entity.type
_entity.pdbx_description
1 polymer ?
#
loop_
_entity_poly.entity_id
_entity_poly.type
_entity_poly.pdbx_seq_one_letter_code
_entity_poly.pdbx_strand_id
1 'polypeptide(L)'
;MLKVSRSSLGGAGGSSSMAEQLFPGYDNNIFENGVNKHKTFQKRFIAYKDNIEQRFIPSQKYRKPSVDWRRQEARGTLHIGRWYEGPNGSDYRPGKTFDRLKQLVPFTEEEWSQRQEHRTWDGVKFVMTSWAVWMGWKMTQTYPIVWCEEEEEQQLVVGDLE
;
A
#
# COMPACT_ATOMS: atom_id res chain seq x y z
N MET A 1 -10.20 -25.20 55.25
CA MET A 1 -10.08 -24.54 56.57
C MET A 1 -8.63 -24.12 56.74
N LEU A 2 -8.31 -22.82 56.70
CA LEU A 2 -7.03 -22.26 57.15
C LEU A 2 -7.32 -20.79 57.53
N LYS A 3 -7.49 -20.56 58.83
CA LYS A 3 -7.66 -19.24 59.44
C LYS A 3 -6.28 -18.59 59.49
N VAL A 4 -6.08 -17.51 58.75
CA VAL A 4 -4.92 -16.64 58.92
C VAL A 4 -5.33 -15.47 59.82
N SER A 5 -4.76 -15.47 61.01
CA SER A 5 -4.91 -14.44 62.05
C SER A 5 -4.39 -13.10 61.55
N ARG A 6 -5.21 -12.04 61.64
CA ARG A 6 -4.74 -10.65 61.49
C ARG A 6 -4.39 -10.14 62.88
N SER A 7 -3.09 -10.14 63.20
CA SER A 7 -2.57 -9.42 64.36
C SER A 7 -2.67 -7.92 64.10
N SER A 8 -3.40 -7.24 64.97
CA SER A 8 -3.41 -5.78 65.09
C SER A 8 -2.05 -5.29 65.57
N LEU A 9 -1.32 -4.60 64.71
CA LEU A 9 -0.23 -3.71 65.12
C LEU A 9 -0.75 -2.29 64.99
N GLY A 10 -1.28 -1.78 66.10
CA GLY A 10 -1.39 -0.35 66.32
C GLY A 10 0.02 0.22 66.41
N GLY A 11 0.42 0.95 65.37
CA GLY A 11 1.63 1.76 65.35
C GLY A 11 1.22 3.20 65.07
N ALA A 12 1.04 3.97 66.13
CA ALA A 12 1.05 5.42 66.06
C ALA A 12 2.47 5.86 65.65
N GLY A 13 2.60 6.44 64.47
CA GLY A 13 3.89 6.90 63.95
C GLY A 13 3.68 7.52 62.58
N GLY A 14 3.60 8.84 62.55
CA GLY A 14 3.44 9.61 61.32
C GLY A 14 4.55 9.27 60.33
N SER A 15 4.19 8.60 59.23
CA SER A 15 5.10 8.39 58.12
C SER A 15 5.11 9.66 57.28
N SER A 16 5.94 10.64 57.67
CA SER A 16 6.36 11.68 56.73
C SER A 16 7.13 10.99 55.61
N SER A 17 6.56 11.02 54.41
CA SER A 17 7.16 10.40 53.24
C SER A 17 8.45 11.15 52.90
N MET A 18 9.45 10.45 52.36
CA MET A 18 10.76 11.02 51.99
C MET A 18 10.66 12.26 51.07
N ALA A 19 9.51 12.45 50.41
CA ALA A 19 9.18 13.62 49.60
C ALA A 19 9.01 14.91 50.44
N GLU A 20 8.51 14.79 51.67
CA GLU A 20 8.30 15.91 52.60
C GLU A 20 9.62 16.49 53.14
N GLN A 21 10.68 15.68 53.11
CA GLN A 21 12.03 16.08 53.53
C GLN A 21 12.84 16.78 52.43
N LEU A 22 12.50 16.56 51.16
CA LEU A 22 13.23 17.10 50.00
C LEU A 22 12.63 18.41 49.45
N PHE A 23 11.35 18.70 49.73
CA PHE A 23 10.68 19.91 49.24
C PHE A 23 9.71 20.48 50.29
N PRO A 24 10.15 21.41 51.17
CA PRO A 24 9.29 22.02 52.18
C PRO A 24 8.26 22.92 51.47
N GLY A 25 6.98 22.55 51.55
CA GLY A 25 5.87 23.23 50.85
C GLY A 25 5.35 22.52 49.60
N TYR A 26 5.84 21.31 49.28
CA TYR A 26 5.27 20.49 48.22
C TYR A 26 3.94 19.87 48.67
N ASP A 27 2.84 20.33 48.07
CA ASP A 27 1.49 19.85 48.35
C ASP A 27 1.32 18.38 47.92
N ASN A 28 1.69 17.45 48.80
CA ASN A 28 1.47 16.01 48.66
C ASN A 28 0.00 15.67 48.37
N ASN A 29 -0.92 16.54 48.78
CA ASN A 29 -2.35 16.42 48.50
C ASN A 29 -2.67 16.46 47.00
N ILE A 30 -1.96 17.25 46.20
CA ILE A 30 -2.18 17.33 44.75
C ILE A 30 -1.72 16.02 44.08
N PHE A 31 -0.57 15.50 44.50
CA PHE A 31 -0.04 14.23 44.01
C PHE A 31 -0.94 13.04 44.37
N GLU A 32 -1.33 12.90 45.64
CA GLU A 32 -2.22 11.83 46.12
C GLU A 32 -3.61 11.90 45.47
N ASN A 33 -4.15 13.11 45.28
CA ASN A 33 -5.38 13.31 44.52
C ASN A 33 -5.22 12.89 43.05
N GLY A 34 -4.07 13.15 42.43
CA GLY A 34 -3.73 12.70 41.09
C GLY A 34 -3.69 11.17 40.97
N VAL A 35 -3.03 10.49 41.91
CA VAL A 35 -2.95 9.03 41.98
C VAL A 35 -4.34 8.41 42.16
N ASN A 36 -5.17 8.97 43.04
CA ASN A 36 -6.53 8.47 43.28
C ASN A 36 -7.44 8.67 42.06
N LYS A 37 -7.32 9.79 41.35
CA LYS A 37 -7.98 10.01 40.05
C LYS A 37 -7.51 8.99 39.00
N HIS A 38 -6.23 8.65 38.96
CA HIS A 38 -5.71 7.67 38.02
C HIS A 38 -6.20 6.24 38.33
N LYS A 39 -6.22 5.85 39.62
CA LYS A 39 -6.77 4.56 40.07
C LYS A 39 -8.26 4.41 39.74
N THR A 40 -9.05 5.46 39.92
CA THR A 40 -10.48 5.42 39.57
C THR A 40 -10.69 5.33 38.06
N PHE A 41 -9.90 6.03 37.25
CA PHE A 41 -9.89 5.89 35.79
C PHE A 41 -9.50 4.47 35.37
N GLN A 42 -8.42 3.90 35.93
CA GLN A 42 -7.96 2.55 35.62
C GLN A 42 -9.05 1.50 35.89
N LYS A 43 -9.77 1.61 37.02
CA LYS A 43 -10.92 0.73 37.32
C LYS A 43 -12.03 0.85 36.27
N ARG A 44 -12.37 2.07 35.85
CA ARG A 44 -13.37 2.29 34.79
C ARG A 44 -12.90 1.75 33.44
N PHE A 45 -11.63 1.94 33.11
CA PHE A 45 -11.04 1.44 31.86
C PHE A 45 -11.03 -0.09 31.81
N ILE A 46 -10.65 -0.77 32.89
CA ILE A 46 -10.70 -2.23 32.98
C ILE A 46 -12.16 -2.71 32.85
N ALA A 47 -13.09 -2.08 33.57
CA ALA A 47 -14.51 -2.42 33.46
C ALA A 47 -15.06 -2.23 32.04
N TYR A 48 -14.61 -1.20 31.32
CA TYR A 48 -14.96 -0.99 29.91
C TYR A 48 -14.37 -2.10 29.02
N LYS A 49 -13.08 -2.41 29.18
CA LYS A 49 -12.40 -3.47 28.41
C LYS A 49 -13.09 -4.82 28.58
N ASP A 50 -13.38 -5.20 29.82
CA ASP A 50 -13.93 -6.53 30.13
C ASP A 50 -15.41 -6.67 29.77
N ASN A 51 -16.22 -5.63 29.99
CA ASN A 51 -17.67 -5.75 29.77
C ASN A 51 -18.12 -5.39 28.35
N ILE A 52 -17.43 -4.44 27.71
CA ILE A 52 -17.84 -3.90 26.41
C ILE A 52 -16.89 -4.43 25.34
N GLU A 53 -15.60 -4.11 25.42
CA GLU A 53 -14.68 -4.42 24.32
C GLU A 53 -14.54 -5.91 24.05
N GLN A 54 -14.47 -6.75 25.10
CA GLN A 54 -14.40 -8.21 24.95
C GLN A 54 -15.55 -8.81 24.13
N ARG A 55 -16.77 -8.25 24.23
CA ARG A 55 -17.95 -8.73 23.50
C ARG A 55 -17.92 -8.36 22.01
N PHE A 56 -17.15 -7.33 21.66
CA PHE A 56 -16.99 -6.82 20.30
C PHE A 56 -15.63 -7.15 19.69
N ILE A 57 -14.83 -8.04 20.31
CA ILE A 57 -13.56 -8.48 19.71
C ILE A 57 -13.85 -9.17 18.37
N PRO A 58 -13.29 -8.67 17.26
CA PRO A 58 -13.51 -9.29 15.96
C PRO A 58 -12.93 -10.71 15.93
N SER A 59 -13.65 -11.62 15.28
CA SER A 59 -13.19 -13.01 15.15
C SER A 59 -11.88 -13.10 14.34
N GLN A 60 -11.02 -14.04 14.73
CA GLN A 60 -9.71 -14.24 14.10
C GLN A 60 -9.80 -14.65 12.62
N LYS A 61 -10.97 -15.13 12.16
CA LYS A 61 -11.22 -15.62 10.80
C LYS A 61 -11.02 -14.53 9.74
N TYR A 62 -11.39 -13.29 10.04
CA TYR A 62 -11.36 -12.17 9.08
C TYR A 62 -10.24 -11.18 9.37
N ARG A 63 -9.21 -11.60 10.11
CA ARG A 63 -8.03 -10.75 10.36
C ARG A 63 -7.29 -10.49 9.03
N LYS A 64 -6.58 -9.36 8.98
CA LYS A 64 -5.66 -9.06 7.88
C LYS A 64 -4.72 -10.25 7.62
N PRO A 65 -4.71 -10.85 6.41
CA PRO A 65 -3.94 -12.06 6.11
C PRO A 65 -2.46 -11.76 5.83
N SER A 66 -1.89 -10.74 6.47
CA SER A 66 -0.49 -10.36 6.30
C SER A 66 0.11 -9.88 7.61
N VAL A 67 1.43 -10.04 7.72
CA VAL A 67 2.21 -9.63 8.88
C VAL A 67 2.94 -8.33 8.53
N ASP A 68 3.09 -7.43 9.49
CA ASP A 68 3.92 -6.23 9.38
C ASP A 68 5.38 -6.56 8.99
N TRP A 69 6.01 -5.71 8.19
CA TRP A 69 7.36 -5.93 7.66
C TRP A 69 8.47 -5.94 8.73
N ARG A 70 8.39 -5.11 9.78
CA ARG A 70 9.33 -5.12 10.92
C ARG A 70 9.23 -6.43 11.68
N ARG A 71 8.01 -6.94 11.85
CA ARG A 71 7.81 -8.25 12.48
C ARG A 71 8.32 -9.39 11.60
N GLN A 72 8.20 -9.27 10.27
CA GLN A 72 8.80 -10.24 9.34
C GLN A 72 10.34 -10.16 9.36
N GLU A 73 10.91 -8.96 9.44
CA GLU A 73 12.35 -8.71 9.55
C GLU A 73 12.92 -9.31 10.84
N ALA A 74 12.31 -9.02 11.98
CA ALA A 74 12.70 -9.58 13.27
C ALA A 74 12.59 -11.12 13.33
N ARG A 75 11.74 -11.72 12.48
CA ARG A 75 11.59 -13.18 12.35
C ARG A 75 12.50 -13.80 11.30
N GLY A 76 13.22 -12.99 10.51
CA GLY A 76 13.99 -13.48 9.37
C GLY A 76 13.13 -14.06 8.24
N THR A 77 11.85 -13.71 8.15
CA THR A 77 10.92 -14.21 7.11
C THR A 77 10.63 -13.17 6.04
N LEU A 78 11.20 -11.97 6.15
CA LEU A 78 11.01 -10.90 5.17
C LEU A 78 11.79 -11.24 3.89
N HIS A 79 11.08 -11.30 2.76
CA HIS A 79 11.68 -11.40 1.43
C HIS A 79 11.56 -10.05 0.74
N ILE A 80 12.70 -9.47 0.37
CA ILE A 80 12.78 -8.20 -0.36
C ILE A 80 13.30 -8.48 -1.77
N GLY A 81 12.68 -7.89 -2.78
CA GLY A 81 13.05 -8.06 -4.18
C GLY A 81 12.07 -8.96 -4.95
N ARG A 82 12.37 -9.17 -6.24
CA ARG A 82 11.55 -9.92 -7.22
C ARG A 82 10.13 -9.34 -7.42
N TRP A 83 10.06 -8.29 -8.24
CA TRP A 83 8.81 -7.60 -8.61
C TRP A 83 7.90 -8.38 -9.57
N TYR A 84 8.43 -9.46 -10.17
CA TYR A 84 7.73 -10.29 -11.14
C TYR A 84 7.86 -11.76 -10.72
N GLU A 85 6.73 -12.46 -10.63
CA GLU A 85 6.71 -13.90 -10.43
C GLU A 85 7.32 -14.58 -11.66
N GLY A 86 8.26 -15.49 -11.46
CA GLY A 86 8.87 -16.19 -12.60
C GLY A 86 7.83 -17.04 -13.35
N PRO A 87 8.13 -17.44 -14.59
CA PRO A 87 7.20 -18.16 -15.46
C PRO A 87 6.71 -19.47 -14.81
N ASN A 88 5.57 -19.97 -15.30
CA ASN A 88 4.92 -21.21 -14.85
C ASN A 88 4.37 -21.18 -13.42
N GLY A 89 3.90 -20.03 -12.93
CA GLY A 89 3.31 -19.92 -11.59
C GLY A 89 4.32 -20.12 -10.46
N SER A 90 5.59 -19.78 -10.72
CA SER A 90 6.66 -19.93 -9.73
C SER A 90 6.50 -18.94 -8.58
N ASP A 91 6.44 -19.45 -7.35
CA ASP A 91 6.19 -18.67 -6.14
C ASP A 91 7.52 -18.32 -5.41
N TYR A 92 7.48 -17.38 -4.45
CA TYR A 92 8.61 -17.01 -3.59
C TYR A 92 8.98 -18.11 -2.57
N ARG A 93 8.17 -19.17 -2.47
CA ARG A 93 8.41 -20.27 -1.53
C ARG A 93 9.60 -21.12 -1.97
N PRO A 94 10.47 -21.55 -1.04
CA PRO A 94 11.56 -22.47 -1.34
C PRO A 94 11.06 -23.71 -2.09
N GLY A 95 11.78 -24.11 -3.15
CA GLY A 95 11.44 -25.28 -3.98
C GLY A 95 10.35 -25.05 -5.02
N LYS A 96 9.72 -23.86 -5.06
CA LYS A 96 8.75 -23.46 -6.11
C LYS A 96 9.30 -22.41 -7.07
N THR A 97 10.58 -22.09 -6.98
CA THR A 97 11.26 -21.14 -7.85
C THR A 97 11.71 -21.82 -9.14
N PHE A 98 11.22 -21.34 -10.27
CA PHE A 98 11.74 -21.76 -11.57
C PHE A 98 12.94 -20.86 -11.92
N ASP A 99 14.11 -21.50 -12.04
CA ASP A 99 15.38 -20.81 -12.26
C ASP A 99 16.11 -21.42 -13.45
N ARG A 100 16.08 -20.70 -14.58
CA ARG A 100 16.77 -21.09 -15.81
C ARG A 100 18.28 -20.89 -15.73
N LEU A 101 18.77 -20.05 -14.81
CA LEU A 101 20.21 -19.76 -14.69
C LEU A 101 20.99 -20.92 -14.07
N LYS A 102 20.31 -21.86 -13.42
CA LYS A 102 20.92 -23.08 -12.87
C LYS A 102 21.16 -24.17 -13.91
N GLN A 103 20.54 -24.07 -15.09
CA GLN A 103 20.64 -25.07 -16.14
C GLN A 103 21.80 -24.72 -17.08
N LEU A 104 22.62 -25.72 -17.45
CA LEU A 104 23.71 -25.56 -18.43
C LEU A 104 23.16 -25.12 -19.80
N VAL A 105 21.98 -25.62 -20.17
CA VAL A 105 21.25 -25.26 -21.38
C VAL A 105 19.90 -24.68 -20.95
N PRO A 106 19.75 -23.34 -20.91
CA PRO A 106 18.58 -22.70 -20.32
C PRO A 106 17.33 -22.69 -21.21
N PHE A 107 17.48 -23.02 -22.49
CA PHE A 107 16.39 -23.06 -23.47
C PHE A 107 16.45 -24.37 -24.24
N THR A 108 15.29 -24.98 -24.50
CA THR A 108 15.20 -26.13 -25.41
C THR A 108 15.50 -25.68 -26.84
N GLU A 109 15.88 -26.61 -27.72
CA GLU A 109 16.15 -26.30 -29.13
C GLU A 109 14.94 -25.68 -29.84
N GLU A 110 13.73 -26.15 -29.51
CA GLU A 110 12.47 -25.60 -30.00
C GLU A 110 12.20 -24.17 -29.51
N GLU A 111 12.44 -23.88 -28.22
CA GLU A 111 12.29 -22.52 -27.70
C GLU A 111 13.36 -21.59 -28.29
N TRP A 112 14.56 -22.13 -28.52
CA TRP A 112 15.67 -21.39 -29.11
C TRP A 112 15.40 -20.99 -30.55
N SER A 113 14.87 -21.89 -31.38
CA SER A 113 14.51 -21.58 -32.77
C SER A 113 13.44 -20.49 -32.86
N GLN A 114 12.40 -20.56 -32.03
CA GLN A 114 11.36 -19.52 -31.96
C GLN A 114 11.93 -18.15 -31.56
N ARG A 115 12.87 -18.11 -30.61
CA ARG A 115 13.51 -16.85 -30.19
C ARG A 115 14.36 -16.23 -31.29
N GLN A 116 14.96 -17.02 -32.16
CA GLN A 116 15.74 -16.51 -33.29
C GLN A 116 14.89 -15.71 -34.27
N GLU A 117 13.61 -16.07 -34.44
CA GLU A 117 12.65 -15.33 -35.28
C GLU A 117 12.41 -13.91 -34.77
N HIS A 118 12.59 -13.68 -33.46
CA HIS A 118 12.37 -12.39 -32.80
C HIS A 118 13.67 -11.67 -32.42
N ARG A 119 14.80 -12.00 -33.07
CA ARG A 119 16.11 -11.39 -32.76
C ARG A 119 16.14 -9.88 -33.00
N THR A 120 15.41 -9.41 -33.99
CA THR A 120 15.34 -8.00 -34.38
C THR A 120 13.90 -7.51 -34.32
N TRP A 121 13.74 -6.22 -34.04
CA TRP A 121 12.45 -5.56 -34.18
C TRP A 121 12.00 -5.60 -35.65
N ASP A 122 10.78 -6.04 -35.87
CA ASP A 122 10.19 -6.10 -37.21
C ASP A 122 9.68 -4.70 -37.61
N GLY A 123 10.58 -3.91 -38.19
CA GLY A 123 10.29 -2.55 -38.62
C GLY A 123 9.21 -2.48 -39.71
N VAL A 124 9.11 -3.50 -40.55
CA VAL A 124 8.07 -3.58 -41.59
C VAL A 124 6.70 -3.73 -40.93
N LYS A 125 6.55 -4.67 -39.99
CA LYS A 125 5.30 -4.81 -39.23
C LYS A 125 4.95 -3.52 -38.50
N PHE A 126 5.92 -2.88 -37.85
CA PHE A 126 5.68 -1.61 -37.16
C PHE A 126 5.17 -0.52 -38.12
N VAL A 127 5.85 -0.28 -39.24
CA VAL A 127 5.44 0.73 -40.23
C VAL A 127 4.06 0.43 -40.80
N MET A 128 3.79 -0.82 -41.18
CA MET A 128 2.49 -1.21 -41.72
C MET A 128 1.36 -1.03 -40.70
N THR A 129 1.58 -1.41 -39.44
CA THR A 129 0.60 -1.21 -38.37
C THR A 129 0.38 0.27 -38.07
N SER A 130 1.45 1.07 -37.93
CA SER A 130 1.34 2.51 -37.69
C SER A 130 0.65 3.24 -38.85
N TRP A 131 0.95 2.87 -40.09
CA TRP A 131 0.30 3.45 -41.27
C TRP A 131 -1.18 3.08 -41.34
N ALA A 132 -1.53 1.82 -41.06
CA ALA A 132 -2.93 1.39 -41.02
C ALA A 132 -3.73 2.14 -39.95
N VAL A 133 -3.15 2.34 -38.76
CA VAL A 133 -3.78 3.14 -37.68
C VAL A 133 -3.92 4.60 -38.11
N TRP A 134 -2.89 5.18 -38.72
CA TRP A 134 -2.93 6.56 -39.20
C TRP A 134 -3.97 6.76 -40.30
N MET A 135 -4.03 5.88 -41.29
CA MET A 135 -5.05 5.90 -42.35
C MET A 135 -6.46 5.74 -41.78
N GLY A 136 -6.64 4.80 -40.85
CA GLY A 136 -7.92 4.60 -40.16
C GLY A 136 -8.35 5.87 -39.41
N TRP A 137 -7.43 6.53 -38.71
CA TRP A 137 -7.68 7.80 -38.04
C TRP A 137 -7.97 8.95 -39.02
N LYS A 138 -7.26 9.02 -40.14
CA LYS A 138 -7.50 10.05 -41.18
C LYS A 138 -8.85 9.89 -41.86
N MET A 139 -9.29 8.66 -42.13
CA MET A 139 -10.59 8.40 -42.76
C MET A 139 -11.77 8.71 -41.82
N THR A 140 -11.59 8.66 -40.51
CA THR A 140 -12.64 9.00 -39.54
C THR A 140 -12.71 10.48 -39.18
N GLN A 141 -11.71 11.27 -39.56
CA GLN A 141 -11.70 12.71 -39.33
C GLN A 141 -12.23 13.47 -40.55
N THR A 142 -13.34 14.19 -40.36
CA THR A 142 -13.83 15.15 -41.35
C THR A 142 -13.34 16.55 -40.99
N TYR A 143 -12.69 17.20 -41.95
CA TYR A 143 -12.32 18.62 -41.87
C TYR A 143 -13.05 19.37 -42.98
N PRO A 144 -13.70 20.51 -42.69
CA PRO A 144 -14.33 21.30 -43.72
C PRO A 144 -13.24 21.90 -44.61
N ILE A 145 -13.34 21.65 -45.91
CA ILE A 145 -12.51 22.30 -46.92
C ILE A 145 -13.38 23.38 -47.55
N VAL A 146 -12.96 24.64 -47.44
CA VAL A 146 -13.62 25.75 -48.14
C VAL A 146 -13.19 25.67 -49.59
N TRP A 147 -14.15 25.45 -50.48
CA TRP A 147 -13.95 25.56 -51.91
C TRP A 147 -14.44 26.94 -52.34
N CYS A 148 -13.52 27.82 -52.74
CA CYS A 148 -13.88 29.07 -53.41
C CYS A 148 -14.02 28.76 -54.90
N GLU A 149 -15.22 28.87 -55.44
CA GLU A 149 -15.38 28.97 -56.90
C GLU A 149 -14.70 30.29 -57.33
N GLU A 150 -13.88 30.24 -58.38
CA GLU A 150 -13.43 31.47 -59.03
C GLU A 150 -14.68 32.18 -59.54
N GLU A 151 -15.02 33.32 -58.95
CA GLU A 151 -16.03 34.21 -59.54
C GLU A 151 -15.50 34.59 -60.92
N GLU A 152 -16.14 34.09 -61.99
CA GLU A 152 -15.94 34.63 -63.33
C GLU A 152 -16.17 36.14 -63.22
N GLU A 153 -15.10 36.92 -63.47
CA GLU A 153 -15.18 38.37 -63.54
C GLU A 153 -16.37 38.73 -64.42
N GLN A 154 -17.43 39.28 -63.82
CA GLN A 154 -18.48 39.94 -64.57
C GLN A 154 -17.79 41.03 -65.38
N GLN A 155 -17.53 40.75 -66.65
CA GLN A 155 -17.10 41.72 -67.62
C GLN A 155 -18.14 42.83 -67.61
N LEU A 156 -17.79 43.91 -66.92
CA LEU A 156 -18.22 45.26 -67.20
C LEU A 156 -18.02 45.48 -68.71
N VAL A 157 -19.05 45.20 -69.51
CA VAL A 157 -19.20 45.80 -70.84
C VAL A 157 -19.62 47.25 -70.61
N VAL A 158 -18.68 48.03 -70.10
CA VAL A 158 -18.56 49.45 -70.37
C VAL A 158 -17.68 49.53 -71.60
N GLY A 159 -18.28 49.88 -72.74
CA GLY A 159 -17.55 50.08 -73.98
C GLY A 159 -18.42 49.86 -75.19
N ASP A 160 -19.18 50.90 -75.53
CA ASP A 160 -19.39 51.45 -76.86
C ASP A 160 -19.51 50.49 -78.05
N LEU A 161 -20.63 50.60 -78.77
CA LEU A 161 -20.65 50.91 -80.22
C LEU A 161 -22.10 51.11 -80.70
N GLU A 162 -22.35 52.35 -81.16
CA GLU A 162 -23.37 52.85 -82.10
C GLU A 162 -24.87 52.86 -81.71
#